data_AF-A0A0D6LD40-F1
#
_entry.id   AF-A0A0D6LD40-F1
#
_cell.length_a   1.000
_cell.length_b   1.000
_cell.length_c   1.000
_cell.angle_alpha   90.00
_cell.angle_beta   90.00
_cell.angle_gamma   90.00
#
_symmetry.space_group_name_H-M   'P 1'
#
loop_
_entity.id
_entity.type
_entity.pdbx_description
1 polymer ?
#
loop_
_entity_poly.entity_id
_entity_poly.type
_entity_poly.pdbx_seq_one_letter_code
_entity_poly.pdbx_strand_id
1 'polypeptide(L)'
;MKGIFTKSSNHFGVEEGNLESVESVLLKLKKLAHQRVYGDREFGHDAAEDSKKPVAISVEQPTVAKAVSPYLFEGDIFLSKKQAISILKEASNIPVNSRTRGRGRRSFDSSPESKWPITAPIKYTFHESLDFFAISNIIKAIRYWENVTCLTFENTPGISDTEDHIEFFQGQG
;
A
#
# COMPACT_ATOMS: atom_id res chain seq x y z
N MET A 1 2.91 4.47 -21.73
CA MET A 1 2.09 4.84 -20.54
C MET A 1 0.84 3.98 -20.41
N LYS A 2 -0.05 3.87 -21.40
CA LYS A 2 -1.31 3.09 -21.30
C LYS A 2 -1.16 1.62 -20.83
N GLY A 3 -0.14 0.88 -21.27
CA GLY A 3 0.00 -0.55 -20.95
C GLY A 3 0.43 -0.89 -19.50
N ILE A 4 1.06 0.05 -18.78
CA ILE A 4 1.48 -0.15 -17.38
C ILE A 4 0.28 -0.04 -16.43
N PHE A 5 -0.62 0.89 -16.75
CA PHE A 5 -1.82 1.18 -15.97
C PHE A 5 -2.94 0.16 -16.18
N THR A 6 -3.10 -0.39 -17.39
CA THR A 6 -4.11 -1.43 -17.66
C THR A 6 -3.87 -2.71 -16.85
N LYS A 7 -2.61 -3.13 -16.67
CA LYS A 7 -2.29 -4.35 -15.90
C LYS A 7 -2.55 -4.16 -14.40
N SER A 8 -2.23 -2.98 -13.84
CA SER A 8 -2.46 -2.70 -12.42
C SER A 8 -3.92 -2.38 -12.12
N SER A 9 -4.64 -1.68 -13.02
CA SER A 9 -6.07 -1.38 -12.87
C SER A 9 -6.92 -2.65 -12.79
N ASN A 10 -6.56 -3.70 -13.55
CA ASN A 10 -7.29 -4.97 -13.53
C ASN A 10 -7.17 -5.72 -12.19
N HIS A 11 -5.98 -5.76 -11.57
CA HIS A 11 -5.80 -6.45 -10.29
C HIS A 11 -6.27 -5.65 -9.07
N PHE A 12 -6.30 -4.31 -9.16
CA PHE A 12 -6.70 -3.46 -8.04
C PHE A 12 -8.12 -2.90 -8.16
N GLY A 13 -8.83 -3.16 -9.27
CA GLY A 13 -10.19 -2.64 -9.52
C GLY A 13 -10.29 -1.12 -9.48
N VAL A 14 -9.20 -0.39 -9.74
CA VAL A 14 -9.15 1.07 -9.59
C VAL A 14 -9.38 1.76 -10.92
N GLU A 15 -10.44 2.59 -10.97
CA GLU A 15 -10.68 3.53 -12.07
C GLU A 15 -9.61 4.64 -12.11
N GLU A 16 -9.21 5.06 -13.31
CA GLU A 16 -8.15 6.06 -13.52
C GLU A 16 -8.39 7.37 -12.75
N GLY A 17 -9.64 7.85 -12.68
CA GLY A 17 -10.01 9.06 -11.93
C GLY A 17 -9.87 8.93 -10.40
N ASN A 18 -9.90 7.70 -9.85
CA ASN A 18 -9.62 7.47 -8.44
C ASN A 18 -8.13 7.58 -8.12
N LEU A 19 -7.26 7.15 -9.04
CA LEU A 19 -5.80 7.24 -8.88
C LEU A 19 -5.31 8.68 -8.84
N GLU A 20 -5.76 9.53 -9.77
CA GLU A 20 -5.43 10.96 -9.78
C GLU A 20 -5.87 11.64 -8.47
N SER A 21 -7.05 11.26 -7.95
CA SER A 21 -7.54 11.76 -6.69
C SER A 21 -6.65 11.33 -5.51
N VAL A 22 -6.17 10.08 -5.48
CA VAL A 22 -5.28 9.57 -4.42
C VAL A 22 -3.91 10.24 -4.50
N GLU A 23 -3.33 10.35 -5.69
CA GLU A 23 -2.04 11.01 -5.92
C GLU A 23 -2.06 12.46 -5.36
N SER A 24 -3.12 13.22 -5.66
CA SER A 24 -3.26 14.59 -5.17
C SER A 24 -3.29 14.68 -3.63
N VAL A 25 -3.86 13.67 -2.97
CA VAL A 25 -3.93 13.57 -1.50
C VAL A 25 -2.59 13.16 -0.92
N LEU A 26 -1.91 12.18 -1.53
CA LEU A 26 -0.57 11.75 -1.15
C LEU A 26 0.45 12.88 -1.29
N LEU A 27 0.34 13.71 -2.33
CA LEU A 27 1.19 14.89 -2.50
C LEU A 27 0.98 15.92 -1.37
N LYS A 28 -0.26 16.15 -0.95
CA LYS A 28 -0.57 17.00 0.21
C LYS A 28 0.02 16.44 1.50
N LEU A 29 -0.07 15.12 1.70
CA LEU A 29 0.55 14.43 2.84
C LEU A 29 2.07 14.62 2.87
N LYS A 30 2.75 14.44 1.72
CA LYS A 30 4.20 14.67 1.60
C LYS A 30 4.57 16.12 1.93
N LYS A 31 3.80 17.10 1.43
CA LYS A 31 4.00 18.53 1.75
C LYS A 31 3.83 18.82 3.23
N LEU A 32 2.78 18.31 3.87
CA LEU A 32 2.55 18.47 5.31
C LEU A 32 3.68 17.84 6.13
N ALA A 33 4.13 16.63 5.76
CA ALA A 33 5.26 15.98 6.41
C ALA A 33 6.54 16.80 6.28
N HIS A 34 6.82 17.35 5.10
CA HIS A 34 7.97 18.23 4.87
C HIS A 34 7.90 19.51 5.71
N GLN A 35 6.76 20.20 5.70
CA GLN A 35 6.55 21.42 6.50
C GLN A 35 6.77 21.18 8.00
N ARG A 36 6.38 20.00 8.52
CA ARG A 36 6.63 19.66 9.92
C ARG A 36 8.10 19.47 10.26
N VAL A 37 8.89 18.93 9.34
CA VAL A 37 10.32 18.65 9.57
C VAL A 37 11.16 19.90 9.31
N TYR A 38 10.80 20.67 8.29
CA TYR A 38 11.65 21.73 7.72
C TYR A 38 11.04 23.14 7.82
N GLY A 39 9.85 23.29 8.42
CA GLY A 39 9.16 24.58 8.56
C GLY A 39 8.76 25.16 7.21
N ASP A 40 9.07 26.45 7.01
CA ASP A 40 8.71 27.21 5.80
C ASP A 40 9.64 26.97 4.60
N ARG A 41 10.53 25.97 4.66
CA ARG A 41 11.37 25.61 3.50
C ARG A 41 10.50 25.10 2.35
N GLU A 42 10.77 25.59 1.14
CA GLU A 42 10.04 25.18 -0.05
C GLU A 42 10.19 23.68 -0.34
N PHE A 43 9.05 23.01 -0.50
CA PHE A 43 8.95 21.66 -1.04
C PHE A 43 9.17 21.73 -2.56
N GLY A 44 10.42 21.91 -3.00
CA GLY A 44 10.69 22.37 -4.37
C GLY A 44 11.81 21.63 -5.09
N HIS A 45 13.05 21.90 -4.71
CA HIS A 45 14.19 21.50 -5.54
C HIS A 45 14.54 20.01 -5.43
N ASP A 46 14.63 19.48 -4.20
CA ASP A 46 15.06 18.09 -3.99
C ASP A 46 13.93 17.09 -4.24
N ALA A 47 12.69 17.46 -3.93
CA ALA A 47 11.53 16.58 -4.11
C ALA A 47 11.22 16.30 -5.58
N ALA A 48 11.44 17.27 -6.47
CA ALA A 48 11.26 17.08 -7.91
C ALA A 48 12.35 16.16 -8.49
N GLU A 49 13.58 16.23 -8.00
CA GLU A 49 14.65 15.30 -8.37
C GLU A 49 14.47 13.91 -7.76
N ASP A 50 14.07 13.82 -6.49
CA ASP A 50 13.85 12.54 -5.81
C ASP A 50 12.63 11.81 -6.36
N SER A 51 11.60 12.53 -6.84
CA SER A 51 10.52 11.93 -7.63
C SER A 51 11.00 11.28 -8.93
N LYS A 52 12.20 11.64 -9.40
CA LYS A 52 12.79 11.03 -10.60
C LYS A 52 13.52 9.73 -10.31
N LYS A 53 13.87 9.44 -9.06
CA LYS A 53 14.67 8.29 -8.67
C LYS A 53 13.77 7.08 -8.35
N PRO A 54 14.23 5.85 -8.65
CA PRO A 54 13.55 4.65 -8.18
C PRO A 54 13.51 4.63 -6.64
N VAL A 55 12.39 4.15 -6.08
CA VAL A 55 12.23 4.03 -4.63
C VAL A 55 12.62 2.62 -4.21
N ALA A 56 13.68 2.51 -3.40
CA ALA A 56 14.06 1.29 -2.72
C ALA A 56 13.82 1.50 -1.22
N ILE A 57 12.88 0.75 -0.65
CA ILE A 57 12.53 0.82 0.78
C ILE A 57 13.54 -0.01 1.60
N SER A 58 14.06 -1.09 1.01
CA SER A 58 15.13 -1.93 1.57
C SER A 58 15.99 -2.49 0.45
N VAL A 59 17.23 -2.87 0.78
CA VAL A 59 18.15 -3.57 -0.14
C VAL A 59 17.62 -4.94 -0.55
N GLU A 60 16.74 -5.52 0.27
CA GLU A 60 16.14 -6.85 0.06
C GLU A 60 14.82 -6.80 -0.71
N GLN A 61 14.25 -5.60 -0.93
CA GLN A 61 13.01 -5.45 -1.66
C GLN A 61 13.28 -5.09 -3.12
N PRO A 62 12.48 -5.63 -4.07
CA PRO A 62 12.55 -5.20 -5.46
C PRO A 62 12.28 -3.69 -5.57
N THR A 63 12.88 -3.10 -6.59
CA THR A 63 12.82 -1.66 -6.80
C THR A 63 11.48 -1.31 -7.43
N VAL A 64 10.69 -0.51 -6.72
CA VAL A 64 9.37 -0.11 -7.19
C VAL A 64 9.49 0.70 -8.48
N ALA A 65 8.78 0.29 -9.53
CA ALA A 65 8.73 1.03 -10.77
C ALA A 65 8.26 2.48 -10.50
N LYS A 66 9.05 3.43 -11.00
CA LYS A 66 8.82 4.87 -10.83
C LYS A 66 7.40 5.32 -11.21
N ALA A 67 6.78 4.68 -12.20
CA ALA A 67 5.43 5.00 -12.65
C ALA A 67 4.36 4.74 -11.58
N VAL A 68 4.60 3.80 -10.66
CA VAL A 68 3.64 3.40 -9.61
C VAL A 68 3.86 4.18 -8.31
N SER A 69 5.10 4.63 -8.07
CA SER A 69 5.51 5.35 -6.85
C SER A 69 4.61 6.53 -6.44
N PRO A 70 4.06 7.37 -7.33
CA PRO A 70 3.17 8.47 -6.94
C PRO A 70 1.87 8.02 -6.27
N TYR A 71 1.42 6.80 -6.55
CA TYR A 71 0.16 6.23 -6.06
C TYR A 71 0.33 5.40 -4.78
N LEU A 72 1.56 5.19 -4.33
CA LEU A 72 1.89 4.38 -3.17
C LEU A 72 2.12 5.26 -1.94
N PHE A 73 1.42 4.93 -0.86
CA PHE A 73 1.66 5.46 0.47
C PHE A 73 2.84 4.72 1.11
N GLU A 74 3.79 5.47 1.68
CA GLU A 74 5.06 4.96 2.25
C GLU A 74 5.92 4.08 1.32
N GLY A 75 5.54 3.96 0.04
CA GLY A 75 6.30 3.28 -1.01
C GLY A 75 5.78 1.89 -1.36
N ASP A 76 4.88 1.31 -0.57
CA ASP A 76 4.43 -0.08 -0.71
C ASP A 76 2.92 -0.30 -0.50
N ILE A 77 2.16 0.73 -0.09
CA ILE A 77 0.73 0.60 0.20
C ILE A 77 -0.12 1.33 -0.83
N PHE A 78 -1.05 0.61 -1.48
CA PHE A 78 -2.16 1.24 -2.21
C PHE A 78 -3.29 1.61 -1.25
N LEU A 79 -3.64 2.90 -1.24
CA LEU A 79 -4.75 3.40 -0.43
C LEU A 79 -6.01 3.58 -1.28
N SER A 80 -7.16 3.23 -0.71
CA SER A 80 -8.43 3.77 -1.21
C SER A 80 -8.47 5.29 -1.01
N LYS A 81 -9.26 5.98 -1.86
CA LYS A 81 -9.50 7.42 -1.72
C LYS A 81 -10.00 7.80 -0.33
N LYS A 82 -10.89 7.00 0.26
CA LYS A 82 -11.43 7.23 1.61
C LYS A 82 -10.32 7.15 2.67
N GLN A 83 -9.46 6.14 2.61
CA GLN A 83 -8.32 5.99 3.52
C GLN A 83 -7.34 7.15 3.39
N ALA A 84 -6.95 7.50 2.15
CA ALA A 84 -6.03 8.62 1.90
C ALA A 84 -6.57 9.94 2.49
N ILE A 85 -7.86 10.22 2.31
CA ILE A 85 -8.51 11.42 2.86
C ILE A 85 -8.55 11.37 4.41
N SER A 86 -8.84 10.23 5.01
CA SER A 86 -8.85 10.09 6.48
C SER A 86 -7.47 10.40 7.07
N ILE A 87 -6.42 9.80 6.50
CA ILE A 87 -5.02 10.01 6.92
C ILE A 87 -4.64 11.49 6.77
N LEU A 88 -5.03 12.14 5.68
CA LEU A 88 -4.79 13.58 5.48
C LEU A 88 -5.49 14.44 6.54
N LYS A 89 -6.74 14.14 6.90
CA LYS A 89 -7.47 14.87 7.94
C LYS A 89 -6.80 14.72 9.31
N GLU A 90 -6.46 13.48 9.69
CA GLU A 90 -5.75 13.19 10.94
C GLU A 90 -4.41 13.90 10.99
N ALA A 91 -3.64 13.88 9.90
CA ALA A 91 -2.39 14.63 9.81
C ALA A 91 -2.63 16.15 9.92
N SER A 92 -3.64 16.70 9.25
CA SER A 92 -3.89 18.15 9.29
C SER A 92 -4.27 18.65 10.68
N ASN A 93 -4.90 17.80 11.51
CA ASN A 93 -5.35 18.15 12.85
C ASN A 93 -4.22 18.16 13.91
N ILE A 94 -2.99 17.76 13.58
CA ILE A 94 -1.87 17.78 14.52
C ILE A 94 -1.22 19.18 14.50
N PRO A 95 -1.19 19.91 15.64
CA PRO A 95 -0.60 21.25 15.71
C PRO A 95 0.88 21.25 15.36
N VAL A 96 1.31 22.22 14.55
CA VAL A 96 2.71 22.42 14.11
C VAL A 96 3.70 22.56 15.28
N ASN A 97 3.22 23.01 16.45
CA ASN A 97 4.03 23.28 17.64
C ASN A 97 4.06 22.14 18.68
N SER A 98 3.47 20.98 18.37
CA SER A 98 3.50 19.80 19.25
C SER A 98 4.91 19.19 19.31
N ARG A 99 5.73 19.65 20.26
CA ARG A 99 7.05 19.06 20.57
C ARG A 99 6.95 17.75 21.38
N THR A 100 5.75 17.32 21.76
CA THR A 100 5.50 16.03 22.42
C THR A 100 5.56 14.91 21.40
N ARG A 101 6.81 14.52 21.11
CA ARG A 101 7.21 13.41 20.26
C ARG A 101 6.84 12.07 20.90
N GLY A 102 5.62 11.63 20.69
CA GLY A 102 5.36 10.22 20.48
C GLY A 102 5.02 10.06 19.02
N ARG A 103 5.72 9.20 18.27
CA ARG A 103 5.20 8.68 17.01
C ARG A 103 3.85 8.07 17.39
N GLY A 104 2.75 8.78 17.12
CA GLY A 104 1.41 8.28 17.40
C GLY A 104 1.39 6.86 16.84
N ARG A 105 1.04 5.87 17.67
CA ARG A 105 1.01 4.47 17.25
C ARG A 105 0.28 4.48 15.91
N ARG A 106 0.95 3.97 14.87
CA ARG A 106 0.32 3.73 13.58
C ARG A 106 -0.78 2.70 13.87
N SER A 107 -1.96 3.16 14.24
CA SER A 107 -3.02 2.26 14.64
C SER A 107 -3.60 1.72 13.35
N PHE A 108 -3.38 0.42 13.16
CA PHE A 108 -4.24 -0.42 12.34
C PHE A 108 -5.71 -0.01 12.56
N ASP A 109 -6.51 0.00 11.49
CA ASP A 109 -7.90 0.43 11.56
C ASP A 109 -8.62 -0.30 12.72
N SER A 110 -9.25 0.48 13.59
CA SER A 110 -10.00 -0.08 14.71
C SER A 110 -11.27 -0.80 14.27
N SER A 111 -11.79 -0.49 13.08
CA SER A 111 -13.01 -1.09 12.54
C SER A 111 -12.86 -2.60 12.39
N PRO A 112 -13.73 -3.42 13.00
CA PRO A 112 -13.77 -4.86 12.77
C PRO A 112 -14.04 -5.22 11.30
N GLU A 113 -14.77 -4.37 10.56
CA GLU A 113 -15.10 -4.59 9.15
C GLU A 113 -13.88 -4.48 8.22
N SER A 114 -12.79 -3.88 8.70
CA SER A 114 -11.52 -3.77 7.96
C SER A 114 -10.58 -4.94 8.23
N LYS A 115 -11.07 -6.00 8.89
CA LYS A 115 -10.27 -7.15 9.33
C LYS A 115 -10.84 -8.43 8.76
N TRP A 116 -9.95 -9.35 8.44
CA TRP A 116 -10.35 -10.72 8.11
C TRP A 116 -11.05 -11.37 9.32
N PRO A 117 -12.19 -12.05 9.12
CA PRO A 117 -12.87 -12.75 10.19
C PRO A 117 -12.01 -13.91 10.69
N ILE A 118 -11.72 -13.93 12.00
CA ILE A 118 -10.89 -14.99 12.63
C ILE A 118 -11.59 -16.36 12.67
N THR A 119 -12.88 -16.41 12.37
CA THR A 119 -13.70 -17.63 12.40
C THR A 119 -13.66 -18.42 11.10
N ALA A 120 -13.04 -17.88 10.06
CA ALA A 120 -12.94 -18.50 8.74
C ALA A 120 -11.51 -18.35 8.20
N PRO A 121 -11.06 -19.27 7.32
CA PRO A 121 -9.77 -19.13 6.68
C PRO A 121 -9.76 -17.93 5.73
N ILE A 122 -8.61 -17.25 5.65
CA ILE A 122 -8.34 -16.22 4.65
C ILE A 122 -8.14 -16.93 3.32
N LYS A 123 -9.07 -16.73 2.39
CA LYS A 123 -8.98 -17.29 1.05
C LYS A 123 -7.90 -16.58 0.25
N TYR A 124 -7.15 -17.35 -0.54
CA TYR A 124 -6.17 -16.80 -1.46
C TYR A 124 -6.09 -17.59 -2.76
N THR A 125 -5.55 -16.94 -3.79
CA THR A 125 -5.33 -17.50 -5.12
C THR A 125 -3.95 -17.12 -5.65
N PHE A 126 -3.43 -17.92 -6.57
CA PHE A 126 -2.20 -17.60 -7.31
C PHE A 126 -2.57 -17.26 -8.74
N HIS A 127 -2.21 -16.06 -9.18
CA HIS A 127 -2.29 -15.68 -10.58
C HIS A 127 -1.21 -16.41 -11.39
N GLU A 128 -1.51 -16.71 -12.66
CA GLU A 128 -0.62 -17.42 -13.60
C GLU A 128 0.73 -16.72 -13.86
N SER A 129 0.85 -15.46 -13.45
CA SER A 129 2.08 -14.66 -13.61
C SER A 129 3.17 -15.03 -12.61
N LEU A 130 2.87 -15.81 -11.57
CA LEU A 130 3.85 -16.23 -10.59
C LEU A 130 4.64 -17.46 -11.03
N ASP A 131 5.95 -17.41 -10.87
CA ASP A 131 6.80 -18.58 -11.05
C ASP A 131 6.72 -19.54 -9.84
N PHE A 132 7.18 -20.77 -10.05
CA PHE A 132 7.16 -21.82 -9.03
C PHE A 132 7.96 -21.45 -7.76
N PHE A 133 9.04 -20.68 -7.91
CA PHE A 133 9.88 -20.29 -6.79
C PHE A 133 9.18 -19.26 -5.90
N ALA A 134 8.52 -18.26 -6.50
CA ALA A 134 7.70 -17.29 -5.83
C ALA A 134 6.54 -17.98 -5.07
N ILE A 135 5.82 -18.88 -5.73
CA ILE A 135 4.74 -19.67 -5.10
C ILE A 135 5.27 -20.43 -3.88
N SER A 136 6.41 -21.12 -4.01
CA SER A 136 7.03 -21.85 -2.90
C SER A 136 7.34 -20.94 -1.71
N ASN A 137 7.87 -19.74 -1.95
CA ASN A 137 8.20 -18.78 -0.89
C ASN A 137 6.95 -18.18 -0.25
N ILE A 138 5.90 -17.91 -1.03
CA ILE A 138 4.61 -17.44 -0.49
C ILE A 138 4.01 -18.52 0.42
N ILE A 139 4.00 -19.79 0.00
CA ILE A 139 3.50 -20.89 0.84
C ILE A 139 4.29 -21.01 2.15
N LYS A 140 5.62 -20.84 2.11
CA LYS A 140 6.44 -20.83 3.34
C LYS A 140 6.06 -19.68 4.27
N ALA A 141 5.81 -18.48 3.73
CA ALA A 141 5.38 -17.33 4.51
C ALA A 141 3.99 -17.54 5.13
N ILE A 142 3.05 -18.10 4.37
CA ILE A 142 1.71 -18.47 4.88
C ILE A 142 1.84 -19.45 6.06
N ARG A 143 2.59 -20.54 5.88
CA ARG A 143 2.81 -21.55 6.94
C ARG A 143 3.45 -20.97 8.18
N TYR A 144 4.36 -20.01 8.02
CA TYR A 144 4.93 -19.30 9.16
C TYR A 144 3.82 -18.60 9.97
N TRP A 145 2.96 -17.82 9.30
CA TRP A 145 1.86 -17.13 9.96
C TRP A 145 0.85 -18.08 10.62
N GLU A 146 0.48 -19.17 9.98
CA GLU A 146 -0.40 -20.20 10.56
C GLU A 146 0.22 -20.84 11.80
N ASN A 147 1.56 -20.99 11.85
CA ASN A 147 2.25 -21.59 12.98
C ASN A 147 2.39 -20.64 14.18
N VAL A 148 2.47 -19.33 13.95
CA VAL A 148 2.70 -18.33 15.02
C VAL A 148 1.48 -17.49 15.38
N THR A 149 0.34 -17.68 14.71
CA THR A 149 -0.92 -16.97 14.97
C THR A 149 -2.12 -17.89 14.92
N CYS A 150 -3.32 -17.35 15.18
CA CYS A 150 -4.58 -18.07 14.98
C CYS A 150 -5.16 -17.95 13.56
N LEU A 151 -4.43 -17.31 12.62
CA LEU A 151 -4.88 -17.18 11.24
C LEU A 151 -4.75 -18.53 10.53
N THR A 152 -5.71 -18.82 9.66
CA THR A 152 -5.69 -19.98 8.77
C THR A 152 -5.89 -19.49 7.34
N PHE A 153 -5.32 -20.19 6.37
CA PHE A 153 -5.39 -19.80 4.96
C PHE A 153 -5.91 -20.96 4.10
N GLU A 154 -6.69 -20.62 3.08
CA GLU A 154 -7.26 -21.60 2.15
C GLU A 154 -6.94 -21.21 0.70
N ASN A 155 -6.31 -22.10 -0.05
CA ASN A 155 -6.11 -21.91 -1.49
C ASN A 155 -7.38 -22.33 -2.23
N THR A 156 -8.12 -21.35 -2.77
CA THR A 156 -9.40 -21.59 -3.44
C THR A 156 -9.31 -21.15 -4.90
N PRO A 157 -8.76 -21.98 -5.81
CA PRO A 157 -8.69 -21.62 -7.23
C PRO A 157 -10.09 -21.44 -7.82
N GLY A 158 -10.27 -20.43 -8.67
CA GLY A 158 -11.56 -20.15 -9.32
C GLY A 158 -12.61 -19.49 -8.42
N ILE A 159 -12.17 -18.79 -7.38
CA ILE A 159 -13.05 -17.96 -6.55
C ILE A 159 -13.69 -16.85 -7.40
N SER A 160 -14.93 -16.49 -7.07
CA SER A 160 -15.60 -15.35 -7.70
C SER A 160 -14.94 -14.03 -7.29
N ASP A 161 -14.82 -13.09 -8.22
CA ASP A 161 -14.34 -11.72 -7.97
C ASP A 161 -15.17 -10.96 -6.93
N THR A 162 -16.35 -11.47 -6.59
CA THR A 162 -17.26 -10.89 -5.59
C THR A 162 -16.95 -11.33 -4.15
N GLU A 163 -16.08 -12.31 -3.95
CA GLU A 163 -15.67 -12.76 -2.62
C GLU A 163 -14.36 -12.10 -2.19
N ASP A 164 -14.30 -11.66 -0.94
CA ASP A 164 -13.08 -11.11 -0.36
C ASP A 164 -12.00 -12.19 -0.27
N HIS A 165 -10.90 -11.99 -0.98
CA HIS A 165 -9.75 -12.89 -0.98
C HIS A 165 -8.44 -12.15 -1.28
N ILE A 166 -7.32 -12.84 -1.10
CA ILE A 166 -5.99 -12.35 -1.48
C ILE A 166 -5.60 -12.98 -2.83
N GLU A 167 -5.44 -12.16 -3.86
CA GLU A 167 -4.79 -12.60 -5.10
C GLU A 167 -3.29 -12.30 -5.02
N PHE A 168 -2.45 -13.34 -5.10
CA PHE A 168 -1.01 -13.18 -5.29
C PHE A 168 -0.69 -13.16 -6.78
N PHE A 169 -0.06 -12.08 -7.26
CA PHE A 169 0.32 -11.93 -8.65
C PHE A 169 1.68 -11.24 -8.78
N GLN A 170 2.36 -11.43 -9.91
CA GLN A 170 3.57 -10.68 -10.22
C GLN A 170 3.23 -9.22 -10.57
N GLY A 171 3.49 -8.33 -9.61
CA GLY A 171 3.37 -6.88 -9.77
C GLY A 171 4.47 -6.27 -10.64
N GLN A 172 4.49 -4.94 -10.70
CA GLN A 172 5.54 -4.14 -11.37
C GLN A 172 6.49 -3.46 -10.38
N GLY A 173 6.46 -3.89 -9.12
CA GLY A 173 7.24 -3.36 -8.02
C GLY A 173 8.37 -4.27 -7.61
#